data_AF-A0A930Q3J5-F1
#
_entry.id   AF-A0A930Q3J5-F1
#
_cell.length_a   1.000
_cell.length_b   1.000
_cell.length_c   1.000
_cell.angle_alpha   90.00
_cell.angle_beta   90.00
_cell.angle_gamma   90.00
#
_symmetry.space_group_name_H-M   'P 1'
#
loop_
_entity.id
_entity.type
_entity.pdbx_description
1 polymer ?
#
loop_
_entity_poly.entity_id
_entity_poly.type
_entity_poly.pdbx_seq_one_letter_code
_entity_poly.pdbx_strand_id
1 'polypeptide(L)'
;MLDTIFSIFWGIILALSILSIPYIIIRYEINRHQDKKKEAQGIYIRRVNRFEVWICIFNPMFPFLGYMANSQTGNTGIWLNLFNIIIVFFTYLYSRYILIAYVKLSPEGIEQRVWSANPTRYPINAIDSIVYYETLNVEDQDMVGLYTRSGKQIAAFGPTTHNNYRILAIVRFRIENERWPDMNNLDDVAKVNELDDRGMTILYFRGREKVTGLADVDM
;
A
#
# COMPACT_ATOMS: atom_id res chain seq x y z
N MET A 1 -0.11 14.56 41.10
CA MET A 1 -1.28 15.03 40.33
C MET A 1 -1.10 14.80 38.84
N LEU A 2 0.01 15.26 38.24
CA LEU A 2 0.29 15.07 36.82
C LEU A 2 0.43 13.58 36.43
N ASP A 3 1.19 12.77 37.19
CA ASP A 3 1.34 11.34 36.92
C ASP A 3 0.00 10.58 37.01
N THR A 4 -0.87 10.96 37.94
CA THR A 4 -2.22 10.39 38.06
C THR A 4 -3.07 10.68 36.82
N ILE A 5 -3.02 11.92 36.30
CA ILE A 5 -3.72 12.32 35.08
C ILE A 5 -3.17 11.52 33.88
N PHE A 6 -1.85 11.44 33.73
CA PHE A 6 -1.24 10.68 32.64
C PHE A 6 -1.48 9.18 32.76
N SER A 7 -1.51 8.62 33.97
CA SER A 7 -1.86 7.21 34.19
C SER A 7 -3.28 6.91 33.71
N ILE A 8 -4.26 7.78 34.02
CA ILE A 8 -5.64 7.61 33.55
C ILE A 8 -5.70 7.75 32.02
N PHE A 9 -5.05 8.77 31.46
CA PHE A 9 -4.95 8.97 30.02
C PHE A 9 -4.38 7.74 29.30
N TRP A 10 -3.23 7.24 29.74
CA TRP A 10 -2.60 6.07 29.15
C TRP A 10 -3.43 4.80 29.31
N GLY A 11 -4.13 4.64 30.43
CA GLY A 11 -5.07 3.53 30.64
C GLY A 11 -6.22 3.53 29.63
N ILE A 12 -6.79 4.70 29.34
CA ILE A 12 -7.85 4.85 28.32
C ILE A 12 -7.29 4.50 26.93
N ILE A 13 -6.14 5.08 26.54
CA ILE A 13 -5.53 4.82 25.23
C ILE A 13 -5.13 3.35 25.08
N LEU A 14 -4.66 2.70 26.14
CA LEU A 14 -4.35 1.27 26.14
C LEU A 14 -5.59 0.42 25.85
N ALA A 15 -6.70 0.68 26.56
CA ALA A 15 -7.95 -0.05 26.33
C ALA A 15 -8.44 0.13 24.88
N LEU A 16 -8.41 1.35 24.35
CA LEU A 16 -8.77 1.63 22.95
C LEU A 16 -7.83 0.93 21.97
N SER A 17 -6.52 0.88 22.25
CA SER A 17 -5.53 0.19 21.42
C SER A 17 -5.83 -1.30 21.33
N ILE A 18 -6.12 -1.95 22.46
CA ILE A 18 -6.47 -3.38 22.52
C ILE A 18 -7.75 -3.64 21.71
N LEU A 19 -8.78 -2.82 21.89
CA LEU A 19 -10.05 -2.96 21.15
C LEU A 19 -9.89 -2.70 19.64
N SER A 20 -8.94 -1.85 19.24
CA SER A 20 -8.70 -1.53 17.83
C SER A 20 -8.11 -2.70 17.02
N ILE A 21 -7.34 -3.60 17.66
CA ILE A 21 -6.70 -4.73 16.98
C ILE A 21 -7.71 -5.64 16.26
N PRO A 22 -8.72 -6.23 16.95
CA PRO A 22 -9.68 -7.10 16.27
C PRO A 22 -10.45 -6.33 15.20
N TYR A 23 -10.78 -5.05 15.44
CA TYR A 23 -11.43 -4.21 14.44
C TYR A 23 -10.59 -4.07 13.15
N ILE A 24 -9.30 -3.76 13.26
CA ILE A 24 -8.40 -3.60 12.11
C ILE A 24 -8.28 -4.93 11.35
N ILE A 25 -8.03 -6.03 12.05
CA ILE A 25 -7.81 -7.36 11.44
C ILE A 25 -9.08 -7.84 10.73
N ILE A 26 -10.23 -7.79 11.41
CA ILE A 26 -11.51 -8.24 10.84
C ILE A 26 -11.87 -7.39 9.62
N ARG A 27 -11.76 -6.06 9.73
CA ARG A 27 -12.11 -5.16 8.62
C ARG A 27 -11.18 -5.36 7.42
N TYR A 28 -9.89 -5.55 7.67
CA TYR A 28 -8.92 -5.86 6.62
C TYR A 28 -9.29 -7.17 5.91
N GLU A 29 -9.62 -8.24 6.65
CA GLU A 29 -9.92 -9.54 6.04
C GLU A 29 -11.26 -9.54 5.29
N ILE A 30 -12.29 -8.84 5.80
CA ILE A 30 -13.56 -8.61 5.09
C ILE A 30 -13.30 -7.91 3.75
N ASN A 31 -12.53 -6.82 3.76
CA ASN A 31 -12.21 -6.08 2.54
C ASN A 31 -11.45 -6.97 1.54
N ARG A 32 -10.47 -7.73 2.01
CA ARG A 32 -9.69 -8.65 1.17
C ARG A 32 -10.56 -9.74 0.55
N HIS A 33 -11.53 -10.26 1.28
CA HIS A 33 -12.48 -11.24 0.74
C HIS A 33 -13.39 -10.62 -0.33
N GLN A 34 -13.85 -9.38 -0.13
CA GLN A 34 -14.62 -8.64 -1.13
C GLN A 34 -13.78 -8.33 -2.38
N ASP A 35 -12.51 -7.97 -2.21
CA ASP A 35 -11.59 -7.70 -3.32
C ASP A 35 -11.36 -8.97 -4.15
N LYS A 36 -11.22 -10.15 -3.53
CA LYS A 36 -11.12 -11.43 -4.26
C LYS A 36 -12.38 -11.76 -5.07
N LYS A 37 -13.57 -11.35 -4.60
CA LYS A 37 -14.80 -11.49 -5.40
C LYS A 37 -14.81 -10.56 -6.62
N LYS A 38 -14.28 -9.35 -6.47
CA LYS A 38 -14.13 -8.37 -7.57
C LYS A 38 -13.06 -8.78 -8.57
N GLU A 39 -12.05 -9.54 -8.12
CA GLU A 39 -11.02 -10.13 -8.98
C GLU A 39 -11.62 -11.03 -10.06
N ALA A 40 -12.65 -11.82 -9.70
CA ALA A 40 -13.40 -12.64 -10.64
C ALA A 40 -14.21 -11.82 -11.68
N GLN A 41 -14.39 -10.52 -11.43
CA GLN A 41 -15.06 -9.57 -12.33
C GLN A 41 -14.04 -8.71 -13.11
N GLY A 42 -12.76 -9.07 -13.10
CA GLY A 42 -11.69 -8.33 -13.79
C GLY A 42 -11.25 -7.05 -13.06
N ILE A 43 -11.72 -6.79 -11.83
CA ILE A 43 -11.31 -5.66 -11.01
C ILE A 43 -10.32 -6.15 -9.95
N TYR A 44 -9.05 -5.82 -10.12
CA TYR A 44 -7.96 -6.25 -9.26
C TYR A 44 -7.67 -5.16 -8.23
N ILE A 45 -7.89 -5.46 -6.94
CA ILE A 45 -7.58 -4.55 -5.84
C ILE A 45 -6.48 -5.21 -5.00
N ARG A 46 -5.32 -4.56 -4.91
CA ARG A 46 -4.23 -4.95 -4.04
C ARG A 46 -4.17 -3.98 -2.86
N ARG A 47 -4.03 -4.54 -1.65
CA ARG A 47 -3.89 -3.81 -0.39
C ARG A 47 -2.56 -4.16 0.25
N VAL A 48 -2.25 -3.43 1.32
CA VAL A 48 -1.13 -3.69 2.23
C VAL A 48 -1.03 -5.18 2.60
N ASN A 49 0.20 -5.70 2.75
CA ASN A 49 0.45 -7.10 3.02
C ASN A 49 -0.15 -7.55 4.39
N ARG A 50 -0.51 -8.83 4.52
CA ARG A 50 -1.01 -9.41 5.79
C ARG A 50 0.03 -9.27 6.91
N PHE A 51 1.32 -9.41 6.59
CA PHE A 51 2.39 -9.23 7.57
C PHE A 51 2.36 -7.84 8.20
N GLU A 52 2.18 -6.79 7.40
CA GLU A 52 2.08 -5.41 7.88
C GLU A 52 0.85 -5.19 8.77
N VAL A 53 -0.26 -5.88 8.52
CA VAL A 53 -1.45 -5.83 9.39
C VAL A 53 -1.16 -6.44 10.76
N TRP A 54 -0.41 -7.54 10.81
CA TRP A 54 -0.05 -8.20 12.07
C TRP A 54 0.85 -7.34 12.96
N ILE A 55 1.62 -6.41 12.39
CA ILE A 55 2.43 -5.46 13.15
C ILE A 55 1.56 -4.60 14.09
N CYS A 56 0.28 -4.36 13.74
CA CYS A 56 -0.65 -3.62 14.61
C CYS A 56 -0.89 -4.29 15.98
N ILE A 57 -0.58 -5.57 16.15
CA ILE A 57 -0.64 -6.24 17.46
C ILE A 57 0.27 -5.55 18.48
N PHE A 58 1.38 -4.93 18.03
CA PHE A 58 2.30 -4.22 18.91
C PHE A 58 1.81 -2.83 19.32
N ASN A 59 0.74 -2.30 18.73
CA ASN A 59 0.22 -0.96 19.06
C ASN A 59 -0.04 -0.73 20.56
N PRO A 60 -0.64 -1.67 21.32
CA PRO A 60 -0.89 -1.49 22.75
C PRO A 60 0.37 -1.43 23.62
N MET A 61 1.54 -1.83 23.08
CA MET A 61 2.80 -1.82 23.84
C MET A 61 3.16 -0.41 24.30
N PHE A 62 3.03 0.60 23.43
CA PHE A 62 3.44 1.97 23.77
C PHE A 62 2.52 2.63 24.82
N PRO A 63 1.18 2.54 24.72
CA PRO A 63 0.29 2.97 25.79
C PRO A 63 0.48 2.20 27.09
N PHE A 64 0.80 0.90 27.01
CA PHE A 64 1.10 0.09 28.20
C PHE A 64 2.36 0.59 28.92
N LEU A 65 3.44 0.88 28.20
CA LEU A 65 4.64 1.47 28.77
C LEU A 65 4.36 2.85 29.40
N GLY A 66 3.56 3.68 28.74
CA GLY A 66 3.10 4.96 29.29
C GLY A 66 2.31 4.80 30.59
N TYR A 67 1.40 3.82 30.63
CA TYR A 67 0.63 3.51 31.84
C TYR A 67 1.53 3.04 32.99
N MET A 68 2.44 2.10 32.73
CA MET A 68 3.35 1.55 33.74
C MET A 68 4.29 2.62 34.30
N ALA A 69 4.86 3.47 33.44
CA ALA A 69 5.73 4.55 33.87
C ALA A 69 5.03 5.49 34.88
N ASN A 70 3.83 5.96 34.54
CA ASN A 70 3.09 6.92 35.35
C ASN A 70 2.39 6.30 36.58
N SER A 71 1.99 5.03 36.52
CA SER A 71 1.32 4.36 37.65
C SER A 71 2.28 3.82 38.71
N GLN A 72 3.47 3.36 38.32
CA GLN A 72 4.41 2.68 39.24
C GLN A 72 5.62 3.53 39.63
N THR A 73 6.10 4.41 38.74
CA THR A 73 7.38 5.13 38.96
C THR A 73 7.18 6.49 39.65
N GLY A 74 5.99 7.09 39.53
CA GLY A 74 5.57 8.27 40.29
C GLY A 74 6.34 9.58 40.02
N ASN A 75 7.26 9.59 39.05
CA ASN A 75 8.00 10.77 38.62
C ASN A 75 8.32 10.70 37.11
N THR A 76 7.28 10.54 36.30
CA THR A 76 7.45 10.44 34.86
C THR A 76 7.56 11.84 34.29
N GLY A 77 8.78 12.26 33.96
CA GLY A 77 9.02 13.58 33.38
C GLY A 77 8.12 13.83 32.17
N ILE A 78 7.60 15.05 32.05
CA ILE A 78 6.64 15.42 30.98
C ILE A 78 7.16 15.14 29.57
N TRP A 79 8.48 15.19 29.39
CA TRP A 79 9.16 14.86 28.13
C TRP A 79 8.98 13.41 27.69
N LEU A 80 8.99 12.45 28.62
CA LEU A 80 8.76 11.04 28.30
C LEU A 80 7.31 10.82 27.83
N ASN A 81 6.36 11.47 28.49
CA ASN A 81 4.95 11.43 28.10
C ASN A 81 4.74 12.03 26.71
N LEU A 82 5.37 13.19 26.42
CA LEU A 82 5.31 13.82 25.10
C LEU A 82 5.88 12.91 24.01
N PHE A 83 7.03 12.28 24.27
CA PHE A 83 7.66 11.35 23.33
C PHE A 83 6.77 10.13 23.04
N ASN A 84 6.19 9.52 24.08
CA ASN A 84 5.26 8.41 23.91
C ASN A 84 4.00 8.82 23.14
N ILE A 85 3.48 10.03 23.34
CA ILE A 85 2.34 10.55 22.57
C ILE A 85 2.68 10.61 21.09
N ILE A 86 3.88 11.10 20.73
CA ILE A 86 4.34 11.17 19.34
C ILE A 86 4.41 9.76 18.73
N ILE A 87 4.99 8.79 19.43
CA ILE A 87 5.08 7.40 18.94
C ILE A 87 3.68 6.82 18.72
N VAL A 88 2.78 6.95 19.70
CA VAL A 88 1.41 6.42 19.61
C VAL A 88 0.64 7.09 18.48
N PHE A 89 0.86 8.39 18.25
CA PHE A 89 0.29 9.08 17.10
C PHE A 89 0.73 8.45 15.78
N PHE A 90 2.03 8.14 15.61
CA PHE A 90 2.54 7.48 14.42
C PHE A 90 2.03 6.04 14.24
N THR A 91 1.87 5.26 15.31
CA THR A 91 1.31 3.91 15.21
C THR A 91 -0.17 3.92 14.78
N TYR A 92 -0.95 4.89 15.24
CA TYR A 92 -2.32 5.09 14.76
C TYR A 92 -2.37 5.59 13.30
N LEU A 93 -1.44 6.46 12.89
CA LEU A 93 -1.32 6.83 11.47
C LEU A 93 -1.01 5.63 10.58
N TYR A 94 -0.10 4.76 11.02
CA TYR A 94 0.23 3.52 10.32
C TYR A 94 -0.96 2.55 10.26
N SER A 95 -1.71 2.41 11.36
CA SER A 95 -2.94 1.60 11.39
C SER A 95 -4.01 2.11 10.42
N ARG A 96 -4.12 3.44 10.29
CA ARG A 96 -4.99 4.08 9.28
C ARG A 96 -4.50 3.81 7.86
N TYR A 97 -3.20 3.91 7.62
CA TYR A 97 -2.59 3.59 6.32
C TYR A 97 -2.96 2.17 5.89
N ILE A 98 -2.83 1.17 6.77
CA ILE A 98 -3.19 -0.22 6.48
C ILE A 98 -4.64 -0.39 6.00
N LEU A 99 -5.57 0.36 6.61
CA LEU A 99 -7.00 0.26 6.27
C LEU A 99 -7.36 0.98 4.96
N ILE A 100 -6.65 2.05 4.62
CA ILE A 100 -7.01 2.96 3.52
C ILE A 100 -6.19 2.70 2.26
N ALA A 101 -4.94 2.23 2.39
CA ALA A 101 -4.03 2.08 1.28
C ALA A 101 -4.44 0.91 0.39
N TYR A 102 -4.72 1.21 -0.88
CA TYR A 102 -4.99 0.22 -1.91
C TYR A 102 -4.60 0.75 -3.28
N VAL A 103 -4.26 -0.19 -4.15
CA VAL A 103 -4.13 0.02 -5.60
C VAL A 103 -5.22 -0.79 -6.26
N LYS A 104 -6.12 -0.11 -6.96
CA LYS A 104 -7.18 -0.72 -7.76
C LYS A 104 -6.83 -0.58 -9.23
N LEU A 105 -6.99 -1.67 -9.93
CA LEU A 105 -6.82 -1.80 -11.36
C LEU A 105 -8.14 -2.33 -11.90
N SER A 106 -8.75 -1.57 -12.78
CA SER A 106 -10.03 -1.88 -13.41
C SER A 106 -9.93 -1.66 -14.91
N PRO A 107 -10.85 -2.22 -15.72
CA PRO A 107 -10.93 -1.92 -17.15
C PRO A 107 -10.97 -0.41 -17.45
N GLU A 108 -11.52 0.38 -16.52
CA GLU A 108 -11.65 1.82 -16.63
C GLU A 108 -10.38 2.61 -16.23
N GLY A 109 -9.33 1.94 -15.73
CA GLY A 109 -8.06 2.57 -15.35
C GLY A 109 -7.49 2.14 -13.99
N ILE A 110 -6.42 2.84 -13.60
CA ILE A 110 -5.70 2.65 -12.34
C ILE A 110 -6.17 3.70 -11.33
N GLU A 111 -6.57 3.24 -10.16
CA GLU A 111 -6.90 4.06 -9.00
C GLU A 111 -5.91 3.74 -7.88
N GLN A 112 -5.16 4.74 -7.42
CA GLN A 112 -4.28 4.59 -6.27
C GLN A 112 -4.76 5.44 -5.10
N ARG A 113 -4.77 4.84 -3.90
CA ARG A 113 -4.99 5.52 -2.64
C ARG A 113 -3.89 5.12 -1.66
N VAL A 114 -3.11 6.09 -1.19
CA VAL A 114 -1.95 5.84 -0.31
C VAL A 114 -2.20 6.32 1.12
N TRP A 115 -2.53 7.61 1.32
CA TRP A 115 -2.49 8.20 2.66
C TRP A 115 -3.74 9.02 3.03
N SER A 116 -4.03 10.09 2.26
CA SER A 116 -5.17 10.98 2.55
C SER A 116 -5.75 11.69 1.31
N ALA A 117 -5.12 11.58 0.15
CA ALA A 117 -5.60 12.23 -1.06
C ALA A 117 -6.87 11.55 -1.59
N ASN A 118 -7.69 12.32 -2.30
CA ASN A 118 -8.69 11.76 -3.21
C ASN A 118 -8.02 10.67 -4.06
N PRO A 119 -8.70 9.55 -4.32
CA PRO A 119 -8.12 8.48 -5.12
C PRO A 119 -7.65 9.08 -6.45
N THR A 120 -6.35 8.93 -6.72
CA THR A 120 -5.78 9.40 -7.97
C THR A 120 -6.20 8.40 -9.03
N ARG A 121 -7.07 8.82 -9.95
CA ARG A 121 -7.59 7.99 -11.03
C ARG A 121 -6.99 8.43 -12.35
N TYR A 122 -6.31 7.51 -13.02
CA TYR A 122 -5.85 7.71 -14.38
C TYR A 122 -6.38 6.58 -15.27
N PRO A 123 -6.87 6.90 -16.48
CA PRO A 123 -7.21 5.85 -17.43
C PRO A 123 -5.92 5.14 -17.87
N ILE A 124 -6.02 3.87 -18.26
CA ILE A 124 -4.83 3.03 -18.49
C ILE A 124 -3.98 3.53 -19.67
N ASN A 125 -4.63 4.14 -20.65
CA ASN A 125 -4.02 4.78 -21.81
C ASN A 125 -3.24 6.07 -21.50
N ALA A 126 -3.30 6.57 -20.26
CA ALA A 126 -2.51 7.72 -19.81
C ALA A 126 -1.04 7.37 -19.51
N ILE A 127 -0.73 6.08 -19.35
CA ILE A 127 0.61 5.61 -19.00
C ILE A 127 1.47 5.74 -20.26
N ASP A 128 2.37 6.72 -20.24
CA ASP A 128 3.31 6.94 -21.35
C ASP A 128 4.66 6.27 -21.09
N SER A 129 5.14 6.36 -19.84
CA SER A 129 6.45 5.84 -19.49
C SER A 129 6.50 5.11 -18.16
N ILE A 130 7.38 4.11 -18.13
CA ILE A 130 7.73 3.33 -16.95
C ILE A 130 9.21 3.53 -16.70
N VAL A 131 9.55 3.88 -15.46
CA VAL A 131 10.92 3.97 -14.99
C VAL A 131 11.12 2.97 -13.87
N TYR A 132 12.12 2.11 -14.04
CA TYR A 132 12.60 1.19 -13.03
C TYR A 132 13.72 1.87 -12.24
N TYR A 133 13.51 2.00 -10.93
CA TYR A 133 14.52 2.50 -10.00
C TYR A 133 15.09 1.30 -9.25
N GLU A 134 16.34 0.97 -9.55
CA GLU A 134 17.10 0.01 -8.78
C GLU A 134 17.54 0.68 -7.49
N THR A 135 17.07 0.18 -6.35
CA THR A 135 17.44 0.72 -5.05
C THR A 135 18.71 0.00 -4.61
N LEU A 136 19.81 0.75 -4.46
CA LEU A 136 21.15 0.22 -4.16
C LEU A 136 21.11 -0.83 -3.03
N ASN A 137 21.45 -2.07 -3.38
CA ASN A 137 21.76 -3.21 -2.51
C ASN A 137 20.63 -3.92 -1.75
N VAL A 138 19.35 -3.75 -2.10
CA VAL A 138 18.27 -4.61 -1.57
C VAL A 138 17.31 -5.02 -2.68
N GLU A 139 17.40 -6.25 -3.17
CA GLU A 139 16.56 -6.80 -4.27
C GLU A 139 15.03 -6.68 -4.00
N ASP A 140 14.63 -6.54 -2.74
CA ASP A 140 13.23 -6.39 -2.33
C ASP A 140 12.72 -4.93 -2.30
N GLN A 141 13.56 -3.94 -2.62
CA GLN A 141 13.22 -2.50 -2.58
C GLN A 141 13.22 -1.80 -3.94
N ASP A 142 13.30 -2.54 -5.05
CA ASP A 142 13.15 -1.92 -6.37
C ASP A 142 11.81 -1.17 -6.48
N MET A 143 11.81 -0.03 -7.15
CA MET A 143 10.63 0.82 -7.29
C MET A 143 10.32 1.03 -8.75
N VAL A 144 9.04 0.92 -9.11
CA VAL A 144 8.58 1.23 -10.46
C VAL A 144 7.73 2.48 -10.39
N GLY A 145 8.12 3.50 -11.17
CA GLY A 145 7.35 4.71 -11.39
C GLY A 145 6.63 4.67 -12.73
N LEU A 146 5.34 4.97 -12.72
CA LEU A 146 4.52 5.20 -13.91
C LEU A 146 4.32 6.70 -14.10
N TYR A 147 4.50 7.19 -15.33
CA TYR A 147 4.39 8.60 -15.67
C TYR A 147 3.53 8.84 -16.90
N THR A 148 2.84 9.98 -16.92
CA THR A 148 2.18 10.52 -18.11
C THR A 148 3.21 11.09 -19.10
N ARG A 149 2.78 11.40 -20.32
CA ARG A 149 3.62 12.08 -21.32
C ARG A 149 4.09 13.46 -20.85
N SER A 150 3.27 14.15 -20.07
CA SER A 150 3.60 15.40 -19.38
C SER A 150 4.61 15.25 -18.23
N GLY A 151 5.08 14.02 -17.93
CA GLY A 151 6.04 13.74 -16.86
C GLY A 151 5.41 13.70 -15.46
N LYS A 152 4.07 13.73 -15.36
CA LYS A 152 3.36 13.65 -14.09
C LYS A 152 3.36 12.21 -13.59
N GLN A 153 3.74 12.02 -12.34
CA GLN A 153 3.72 10.69 -11.72
C GLN A 153 2.28 10.20 -11.53
N ILE A 154 1.97 9.06 -12.13
CA ILE A 154 0.69 8.36 -12.04
C ILE A 154 0.66 7.52 -10.77
N ALA A 155 1.69 6.69 -10.60
CA ALA A 155 1.87 5.81 -9.46
C ALA A 155 3.34 5.49 -9.27
N ALA A 156 3.75 5.26 -8.03
CA ALA A 156 4.97 4.50 -7.73
C ALA A 156 4.66 3.41 -6.72
N PHE A 157 5.26 2.25 -6.94
CA PHE A 157 5.15 1.12 -6.04
C PHE A 157 6.36 0.22 -6.18
N GLY A 158 6.72 -0.43 -5.08
CA GLY A 158 7.62 -1.58 -5.12
C GLY A 158 6.86 -2.77 -5.73
N PRO A 159 7.31 -3.33 -6.88
CA PRO A 159 6.65 -4.49 -7.47
C PRO A 159 6.71 -5.66 -6.48
N THR A 160 7.81 -5.74 -5.73
CA THR A 160 8.15 -6.83 -4.83
C THR A 160 7.39 -6.81 -3.51
N THR A 161 7.38 -5.67 -2.85
CA THR A 161 6.86 -5.49 -1.48
C THR A 161 5.34 -5.69 -1.38
N HIS A 162 4.60 -5.39 -2.45
CA HIS A 162 3.13 -5.39 -2.45
C HIS A 162 2.49 -6.37 -3.45
N ASN A 163 3.28 -7.22 -4.10
CA ASN A 163 2.81 -8.16 -5.13
C ASN A 163 2.01 -7.46 -6.25
N ASN A 164 2.51 -6.30 -6.67
CA ASN A 164 1.87 -5.41 -7.65
C ASN A 164 2.33 -5.71 -9.10
N TYR A 165 2.80 -6.93 -9.37
CA TYR A 165 3.34 -7.35 -10.68
C TYR A 165 2.30 -7.31 -11.79
N ARG A 166 1.02 -7.42 -11.46
CA ARG A 166 -0.04 -7.41 -12.45
C ARG A 166 -0.09 -6.12 -13.29
N ILE A 167 0.27 -4.98 -12.70
CA ILE A 167 0.37 -3.72 -13.45
C ILE A 167 1.53 -3.78 -14.45
N LEU A 168 2.66 -4.35 -14.04
CA LEU A 168 3.79 -4.60 -14.94
C LEU A 168 3.42 -5.61 -16.05
N ALA A 169 2.66 -6.66 -15.72
CA ALA A 169 2.18 -7.65 -16.68
C ALA A 169 1.29 -7.02 -17.75
N ILE A 170 0.39 -6.12 -17.36
CA ILE A 170 -0.47 -5.37 -18.30
C ILE A 170 0.35 -4.44 -19.20
N VAL A 171 1.35 -3.76 -18.66
CA VAL A 171 2.19 -2.89 -19.48
C VAL A 171 3.07 -3.72 -20.41
N ARG A 172 3.56 -4.87 -19.96
CA ARG A 172 4.27 -5.81 -20.80
C ARG A 172 3.39 -6.33 -21.93
N PHE A 173 2.11 -6.65 -21.65
CA PHE A 173 1.14 -6.98 -22.68
C PHE A 173 1.02 -5.86 -23.72
N ARG A 174 0.95 -4.59 -23.29
CA ARG A 174 0.89 -3.43 -24.20
C ARG A 174 2.12 -3.30 -25.09
N ILE A 175 3.30 -3.61 -24.58
CA ILE A 175 4.54 -3.60 -25.35
C ILE A 175 4.57 -4.76 -26.35
N GLU A 176 4.18 -5.96 -25.93
CA GLU A 176 4.26 -7.16 -26.77
C GLU A 176 3.14 -7.25 -27.83
N ASN A 177 1.96 -6.66 -27.58
CA ASN A 177 0.79 -6.75 -28.47
C ASN A 177 0.42 -5.42 -29.13
N GLU A 178 1.17 -4.35 -28.87
CA GLU A 178 0.94 -2.99 -29.39
C GLU A 178 -0.46 -2.38 -29.08
N ARG A 179 -1.19 -2.97 -28.13
CA ARG A 179 -2.51 -2.49 -27.66
C ARG A 179 -2.72 -2.80 -26.18
N TRP A 180 -3.57 -2.04 -25.50
CA TRP A 180 -3.93 -2.36 -24.11
C TRP A 180 -4.80 -3.63 -24.06
N PRO A 181 -4.67 -4.45 -23.00
CA PRO A 181 -5.51 -5.63 -22.84
C PRO A 181 -6.97 -5.22 -22.56
N ASP A 182 -7.92 -5.88 -23.20
CA ASP A 182 -9.32 -5.79 -22.83
C ASP A 182 -9.59 -6.76 -21.67
N MET A 183 -9.74 -6.20 -20.47
CA MET A 183 -9.94 -6.99 -19.25
C MET A 183 -11.33 -7.66 -19.19
N ASN A 184 -12.23 -7.39 -20.15
CA ASN A 184 -13.47 -8.14 -20.35
C ASN A 184 -13.32 -9.34 -21.29
N ASN A 185 -12.22 -9.43 -22.02
CA ASN A 185 -11.90 -10.55 -22.90
C ASN A 185 -11.09 -11.61 -22.14
N LEU A 186 -11.62 -12.84 -22.08
CA LEU A 186 -10.99 -13.95 -21.37
C LEU A 186 -9.59 -14.30 -21.90
N ASP A 187 -9.35 -14.15 -23.20
CA ASP A 187 -8.05 -14.46 -23.81
C ASP A 187 -6.97 -13.45 -23.41
N ASP A 188 -7.33 -12.17 -23.36
CA ASP A 188 -6.45 -11.10 -22.91
C ASP A 188 -6.15 -11.25 -21.41
N VAL A 189 -7.16 -11.61 -20.61
CA VAL A 189 -6.98 -11.93 -19.19
C VAL A 189 -6.05 -13.12 -19.00
N ALA A 190 -6.19 -14.17 -19.81
CA ALA A 190 -5.32 -15.35 -19.75
C ALA A 190 -3.86 -14.99 -20.06
N LYS A 191 -3.62 -14.19 -21.11
CA LYS A 191 -2.28 -13.69 -21.44
C LYS A 191 -1.70 -12.80 -20.34
N VAL A 192 -2.50 -11.89 -19.77
CA VAL A 192 -2.03 -11.07 -18.64
C VAL A 192 -1.71 -11.94 -17.43
N ASN A 193 -2.47 -13.01 -17.17
CA ASN A 193 -2.16 -13.96 -16.09
C ASN A 193 -0.86 -14.74 -16.35
N GLU A 194 -0.58 -15.10 -17.60
CA GLU A 194 0.69 -15.72 -17.99
C GLU A 194 1.88 -14.78 -17.77
N LEU A 195 1.69 -13.50 -18.06
CA LEU A 195 2.69 -12.45 -17.82
C LEU A 195 2.78 -12.00 -16.35
N ASP A 196 1.84 -12.39 -15.48
CA ASP A 196 1.82 -12.10 -14.03
C ASP A 196 2.81 -12.99 -13.26
N ASP A 197 3.95 -13.32 -13.87
CA ASP A 197 5.07 -14.02 -13.24
C ASP A 197 6.09 -13.00 -12.69
N ARG A 198 6.31 -13.07 -11.37
CA ARG A 198 7.22 -12.20 -10.60
C ARG A 198 8.60 -12.13 -11.22
N GLY A 199 9.19 -13.28 -11.52
CA GLY A 199 10.59 -13.35 -11.96
C GLY A 199 10.78 -12.75 -13.34
N MET A 200 10.00 -13.24 -14.31
CA MET A 200 10.15 -12.86 -15.71
C MET A 200 9.79 -11.40 -15.97
N THR A 201 8.74 -10.89 -15.33
CA THR A 201 8.27 -9.53 -15.58
C THR A 201 9.15 -8.47 -14.92
N ILE A 202 9.69 -8.72 -13.72
CA ILE A 202 10.68 -7.80 -13.12
C ILE A 202 11.95 -7.74 -13.97
N LEU A 203 12.49 -8.90 -14.35
CA LEU A 203 13.70 -8.97 -15.17
C LEU A 203 13.53 -8.23 -16.51
N TYR A 204 12.34 -8.34 -17.12
CA TYR A 204 12.01 -7.66 -18.36
C TYR A 204 12.13 -6.13 -18.26
N PHE A 205 11.64 -5.53 -17.17
CA PHE A 205 11.69 -4.08 -16.95
C PHE A 205 13.05 -3.63 -16.39
N ARG A 206 13.67 -4.43 -15.52
CA ARG A 206 15.03 -4.16 -14.99
C ARG A 206 16.04 -4.04 -16.14
N GLY A 207 16.00 -4.96 -17.12
CA GLY A 207 16.90 -4.91 -18.27
C GLY A 207 16.63 -3.77 -19.25
N ARG A 208 15.49 -3.07 -19.14
CA ARG A 208 15.12 -1.95 -20.01
C ARG A 208 15.31 -0.59 -19.36
N GLU A 209 15.35 -0.53 -18.01
CA GLU A 209 15.42 0.66 -17.15
C GLU A 209 14.29 1.69 -17.35
N LYS A 210 14.00 2.08 -18.59
CA LYS A 210 12.95 2.99 -18.98
C LYS A 210 12.27 2.54 -20.28
N VAL A 211 10.94 2.54 -20.27
CA VAL A 211 10.11 2.34 -21.48
C VAL A 211 9.23 3.58 -21.67
N THR A 212 9.12 4.10 -22.89
CA THR A 212 8.38 5.32 -23.23
C THR A 212 7.51 5.12 -24.46
N GLY A 213 6.53 6.00 -24.69
CA GLY A 213 5.68 5.97 -25.89
C GLY A 213 4.53 4.96 -25.81
N LEU A 214 4.09 4.64 -24.60
CA LEU A 214 3.00 3.68 -24.35
C LEU A 214 1.61 4.32 -24.38
N ALA A 215 1.53 5.65 -24.31
CA ALA A 215 0.27 6.36 -24.23
C ALA A 215 -0.41 6.43 -25.60
N ASP A 216 -1.69 6.08 -25.63
CA ASP A 216 -2.54 6.23 -26.83
C ASP A 216 -3.30 7.57 -26.81
N VAL A 217 -3.27 8.30 -25.69
CA VAL A 217 -3.94 9.60 -25.52
C VAL A 217 -2.94 10.63 -25.01
N ASP A 218 -2.89 11.78 -25.67
CA ASP A 218 -2.15 12.94 -25.18
C ASP A 218 -2.85 13.54 -23.94
N MET A 219 -2.27 13.34 -22.75
CA MET A 219 -2.70 13.94 -21.49
C MET A 219 -1.55 14.50 -20.66
#